data_AF-A0A2G2FUG0-F1
#
_entry.id   AF-A0A2G2FUG0-F1
#
_cell.length_a   1.000
_cell.length_b   1.000
_cell.length_c   1.000
_cell.angle_alpha   90.00
_cell.angle_beta   90.00
_cell.angle_gamma   90.00
#
_symmetry.space_group_name_H-M   'P 1'
#
loop_
_entity.id
_entity.type
_entity.pdbx_description
1 polymer ?
#
loop_
_entity_poly.entity_id
_entity_poly.type
_entity_poly.pdbx_seq_one_letter_code
_entity_poly.pdbx_strand_id
1 'polypeptide(L)'
;MKNAPEMPLNIENSSLDMQEFYTAAEIADLKLPGVPSTPQSVTRKAKTENWHDQKNMAGAPLVRHRSGRGGGFEYHYVLLPGNAQAALIHRARVKAAQALPPAARKADIDRDALWEFYDRLSGKKKAKAKNRLDILLSVLALEKGGTPKNVAVAIVAMKSNVSNRSIYNWFVMPGSHRLVARFGAP
;
A
#
# COMPACT_ATOMS: atom_id res chain seq x y z
N MET A 1 20.34 11.23 30.26
CA MET A 1 19.01 11.00 29.66
C MET A 1 19.22 10.26 28.35
N LYS A 2 18.64 9.07 28.21
CA LYS A 2 18.90 8.16 27.09
C LYS A 2 18.17 8.68 25.85
N ASN A 3 18.91 8.94 24.77
CA ASN A 3 18.37 9.31 23.47
C ASN A 3 17.32 8.28 23.05
N ALA A 4 16.07 8.74 22.89
CA ALA A 4 15.03 7.97 22.23
C ALA A 4 15.45 7.75 20.77
N PRO A 5 15.30 6.54 20.20
CA PRO A 5 15.57 6.33 18.79
C PRO A 5 14.58 7.18 17.99
N GLU A 6 15.11 8.04 17.12
CA GLU A 6 14.35 8.67 16.06
C GLU A 6 13.58 7.58 15.31
N MET A 7 12.25 7.63 15.36
CA MET A 7 11.38 6.76 14.59
C MET A 7 11.09 7.49 13.28
N PRO A 8 11.85 7.26 12.19
CA PRO A 8 11.53 7.88 10.93
C PRO A 8 10.18 7.33 10.47
N LEU A 9 9.25 8.23 10.12
CA LEU A 9 8.02 7.93 9.38
C LEU A 9 8.29 7.37 7.96
N ASN A 10 9.51 6.88 7.70
CA ASN A 10 10.10 6.66 6.40
C ASN A 10 10.48 5.20 6.13
N ILE A 11 10.11 4.28 7.02
CA ILE A 11 10.46 2.85 6.86
C ILE A 11 9.82 2.27 5.59
N GLU A 12 8.64 2.75 5.16
CA GLU A 12 8.04 2.30 3.90
C GLU A 12 8.70 2.89 2.67
N ASN A 13 9.11 4.17 2.70
CA ASN A 13 9.70 4.85 1.53
C ASN A 13 11.18 4.52 1.34
N SER A 14 11.93 4.21 2.39
CA SER A 14 13.34 3.78 2.21
C SER A 14 13.45 2.43 1.48
N SER A 15 12.40 1.60 1.55
CA SER A 15 12.30 0.33 0.79
C SER A 15 11.74 0.49 -0.63
N LEU A 16 11.24 1.67 -0.98
CA LEU A 16 10.68 2.01 -2.28
C LEU A 16 11.48 3.19 -2.83
N ASP A 17 12.38 3.00 -3.80
CA ASP A 17 13.18 4.08 -4.42
C ASP A 17 12.30 5.21 -5.02
N MET A 18 11.76 6.08 -4.16
CA MET A 18 10.76 7.08 -4.44
C MET A 18 11.25 8.43 -3.93
N GLN A 19 11.24 9.41 -4.82
CA GLN A 19 11.57 10.79 -4.51
C GLN A 19 10.54 11.37 -3.54
N GLU A 20 10.99 12.07 -2.50
CA GLU A 20 10.10 12.61 -1.46
C GLU A 20 9.59 14.02 -1.80
N PHE A 21 10.41 14.81 -2.49
CA PHE A 21 10.15 16.21 -2.82
C PHE A 21 10.06 16.39 -4.33
N TYR A 22 8.97 16.99 -4.78
CA TYR A 22 8.69 17.21 -6.20
C TYR A 22 8.51 18.69 -6.50
N THR A 23 9.02 19.13 -7.64
CA THR A 23 8.74 20.46 -8.21
C THR A 23 7.31 20.53 -8.72
N ALA A 24 6.78 21.75 -8.87
CA ALA A 24 5.44 21.96 -9.45
C ALA A 24 5.32 21.38 -10.87
N ALA A 25 6.43 21.36 -11.63
CA ALA A 25 6.50 20.78 -12.95
C ALA A 25 6.40 19.25 -12.90
N GLU A 26 7.19 18.59 -12.06
CA GLU A 26 7.13 17.14 -11.87
C GLU A 26 5.74 16.71 -11.37
N ILE A 27 5.14 17.46 -10.43
CA ILE A 27 3.79 17.19 -9.93
C ILE A 27 2.75 17.23 -11.06
N ALA A 28 2.86 18.21 -11.97
CA ALA A 28 1.98 18.33 -13.13
C ALA A 28 2.20 17.18 -14.13
N ASP A 29 3.46 16.82 -14.39
CA ASP A 29 3.84 15.74 -15.30
C ASP A 29 3.43 14.35 -14.79
N LEU A 30 3.37 14.17 -13.47
CA LEU A 30 2.87 12.94 -12.85
C LEU A 30 1.38 12.69 -13.15
N LYS A 31 0.61 13.70 -13.59
CA LYS A 31 -0.82 13.57 -13.95
C LYS A 31 -1.60 12.78 -12.88
N LEU A 32 -1.42 13.17 -11.62
CA LEU A 32 -2.04 12.52 -10.48
C LEU A 32 -3.52 12.90 -10.36
N PRO A 33 -4.38 11.98 -9.88
CA PRO A 33 -5.79 12.30 -9.67
C PRO A 33 -5.95 13.41 -8.62
N GLY A 34 -6.80 14.39 -8.89
CA GLY A 34 -7.04 15.51 -7.97
C GLY A 34 -5.93 16.57 -7.94
N VAL A 35 -4.91 16.45 -8.79
CA VAL A 35 -3.82 17.42 -8.93
C VAL A 35 -3.92 18.11 -10.29
N PRO A 36 -3.72 19.44 -10.37
CA PRO A 36 -3.72 20.14 -11.64
C PRO A 36 -2.62 19.66 -12.60
N SER A 37 -2.90 19.65 -13.90
CA SER A 37 -1.99 19.19 -14.96
C SER A 37 -1.00 20.25 -15.46
N THR A 38 -0.99 21.45 -14.86
CA THR A 38 -0.08 22.54 -15.26
C THR A 38 0.72 23.05 -14.06
N PRO A 39 2.03 23.35 -14.23
CA PRO A 39 2.89 23.78 -13.12
C PRO A 39 2.34 25.03 -12.40
N GLN A 40 1.83 26.00 -13.17
CA GLN A 40 1.25 27.24 -12.63
C GLN A 40 0.02 26.96 -11.74
N SER A 41 -0.82 25.99 -12.12
CA SER A 41 -2.00 25.63 -11.34
C SER A 41 -1.63 24.84 -10.08
N VAL A 42 -0.55 24.05 -10.12
CA VAL A 42 0.01 23.42 -8.92
C VAL A 42 0.52 24.47 -7.95
N THR A 43 1.28 25.47 -8.41
CA THR A 43 1.72 26.59 -7.54
C THR A 43 0.55 27.38 -6.98
N ARG A 44 -0.50 27.62 -7.77
CA ARG A 44 -1.72 28.27 -7.29
C ARG A 44 -2.39 27.45 -6.19
N LYS A 45 -2.52 26.13 -6.38
CA LYS A 45 -3.06 25.20 -5.37
C LYS A 45 -2.22 25.23 -4.09
N ALA A 46 -0.89 25.19 -4.21
CA ALA A 46 0.04 25.27 -3.08
C ALA A 46 -0.14 26.54 -2.26
N LYS A 47 -0.42 27.67 -2.92
CA LYS A 47 -0.77 28.93 -2.24
C LYS A 47 -2.14 28.87 -1.57
N THR A 48 -3.17 28.39 -2.28
CA THR A 48 -4.54 28.29 -1.74
C THR A 48 -4.61 27.37 -0.51
N GLU A 49 -3.79 26.31 -0.48
CA GLU A 49 -3.76 25.33 0.60
C GLU A 49 -2.63 25.58 1.63
N ASN A 50 -1.98 26.75 1.55
CA ASN A 50 -0.92 27.19 2.46
C ASN A 50 0.19 26.14 2.67
N TRP A 51 0.60 25.46 1.59
CA TRP A 51 1.62 24.41 1.65
C TRP A 51 2.95 24.90 2.25
N HIS A 52 3.29 26.17 2.02
CA HIS A 52 4.53 26.78 2.51
C HIS A 52 4.64 26.85 4.04
N ASP A 53 3.52 26.87 4.75
CA ASP A 53 3.49 26.96 6.22
C ASP A 53 3.41 25.59 6.89
N GLN A 54 3.18 24.52 6.11
CA GLN A 54 3.00 23.19 6.65
C GLN A 54 4.33 22.55 7.07
N LYS A 55 4.29 21.89 8.22
CA LYS A 55 5.41 21.21 8.85
C LYS A 55 5.03 19.78 9.19
N ASN A 56 6.00 18.88 9.20
CA ASN A 56 5.79 17.51 9.66
C ASN A 56 5.69 17.46 11.21
N MET A 57 5.45 16.26 11.76
CA MET A 57 5.35 16.05 13.20
C MET A 57 6.64 16.39 13.97
N ALA A 58 7.79 16.40 13.30
CA ALA A 58 9.08 16.80 13.87
C ALA A 58 9.35 18.32 13.73
N GLY A 59 8.39 19.09 13.22
CA GLY A 59 8.52 20.54 13.03
C GLY A 59 9.35 20.95 11.80
N ALA A 60 9.79 20.01 10.97
CA ALA A 60 10.53 20.32 9.75
C ALA A 60 9.56 20.78 8.63
N PRO A 61 9.96 21.77 7.81
CA PRO A 61 9.11 22.28 6.73
C PRO A 61 8.89 21.22 5.64
N LEU A 62 7.66 21.13 5.13
CA LEU A 62 7.30 20.23 4.03
C LEU A 62 7.55 20.85 2.64
N VAL A 63 8.07 22.07 2.61
CA VAL A 63 8.45 22.79 1.40
C VAL A 63 9.90 23.25 1.54
N ARG A 64 10.69 23.02 0.49
CA ARG A 64 12.10 23.42 0.46
C ARG A 64 12.43 24.19 -0.81
N HIS A 65 13.46 25.01 -0.75
CA HIS A 65 14.00 25.65 -1.93
C HIS A 65 14.71 24.63 -2.83
N ARG A 66 14.47 24.72 -4.13
CA ARG A 66 15.14 23.88 -5.12
C ARG A 66 16.61 24.25 -5.24
N SER A 67 17.50 23.28 -5.06
CA SER A 67 18.94 23.45 -5.31
C SER A 67 19.24 23.29 -6.81
N GLY A 68 19.10 24.35 -7.60
CA GLY A 68 19.38 24.31 -9.05
C GLY A 68 19.17 25.64 -9.78
N ARG A 69 19.51 25.66 -11.08
CA ARG A 69 19.35 26.85 -11.93
C ARG A 69 17.86 27.11 -12.19
N GLY A 70 17.39 28.32 -11.91
CA GLY A 70 15.99 28.74 -12.12
C GLY A 70 15.13 28.86 -10.86
N GLY A 71 15.69 28.63 -9.67
CA GLY A 71 14.97 28.83 -8.40
C GLY A 71 13.73 27.94 -8.25
N GLY A 72 12.82 28.36 -7.36
CA GLY A 72 11.55 27.68 -7.09
C GLY A 72 11.53 26.83 -5.83
N PHE A 73 10.39 26.19 -5.60
CA PHE A 73 10.11 25.37 -4.43
C PHE A 73 9.83 23.92 -4.85
N GLU A 74 10.24 23.01 -3.98
CA GLU A 74 9.90 21.60 -4.04
C GLU A 74 8.95 21.28 -2.87
N TYR A 75 7.93 20.50 -3.17
CA TYR A 75 6.86 20.14 -2.25
C TYR A 75 6.96 18.67 -1.88
N HIS A 76 6.91 18.37 -0.59
CA HIS A 76 6.87 17.00 -0.11
C HIS A 76 5.57 16.30 -0.54
N TYR A 77 5.64 15.02 -0.91
CA TYR A 77 4.48 14.27 -1.44
C TYR A 77 3.28 14.22 -0.49
N VAL A 78 3.50 14.34 0.83
CA VAL A 78 2.44 14.39 1.87
C VAL A 78 1.53 15.62 1.72
N LEU A 79 1.99 16.69 1.06
CA LEU A 79 1.17 17.86 0.78
C LEU A 79 0.15 17.61 -0.34
N LEU A 80 0.34 16.55 -1.14
CA LEU A 80 -0.59 16.21 -2.20
C LEU A 80 -1.91 15.69 -1.62
N PRO A 81 -3.03 15.83 -2.36
CA PRO A 81 -4.30 15.19 -1.98
C PRO A 81 -4.15 13.68 -1.74
N GLY A 82 -4.93 13.10 -0.82
CA GLY A 82 -4.78 11.69 -0.43
C GLY A 82 -4.91 10.68 -1.58
N ASN A 83 -5.75 10.98 -2.58
CA ASN A 83 -5.85 10.18 -3.81
C ASN A 83 -4.58 10.26 -4.68
N ALA A 84 -3.93 11.42 -4.73
CA ALA A 84 -2.67 11.61 -5.41
C ALA A 84 -1.52 10.88 -4.69
N GLN A 85 -1.49 10.94 -3.35
CA GLN A 85 -0.52 10.18 -2.54
C GLN A 85 -0.66 8.66 -2.78
N ALA A 86 -1.90 8.14 -2.73
CA ALA A 86 -2.16 6.73 -2.97
C ALA A 86 -1.74 6.30 -4.39
N ALA A 87 -2.02 7.13 -5.40
CA ALA A 87 -1.61 6.87 -6.78
C ALA A 87 -0.08 6.86 -6.93
N LEU A 88 0.62 7.78 -6.26
CA LEU A 88 2.09 7.86 -6.27
C LEU A 88 2.72 6.62 -5.62
N ILE A 89 2.27 6.27 -4.42
CA ILE A 89 2.74 5.09 -3.67
C ILE A 89 2.45 3.80 -4.47
N HIS A 90 1.28 3.69 -5.07
CA HIS A 90 0.93 2.55 -5.93
C HIS A 90 1.90 2.41 -7.11
N ARG A 91 2.18 3.52 -7.83
CA ARG A 91 3.14 3.51 -8.95
C ARG A 91 4.56 3.16 -8.48
N ALA A 92 5.00 3.66 -7.33
CA ALA A 92 6.30 3.32 -6.76
C ALA A 92 6.39 1.82 -6.40
N ARG A 93 5.35 1.25 -5.80
CA ARG A 93 5.26 -0.20 -5.49
C ARG A 93 5.29 -1.06 -6.75
N VAL A 94 4.57 -0.66 -7.80
CA VAL A 94 4.59 -1.37 -9.08
C VAL A 94 5.98 -1.32 -9.71
N LYS A 95 6.66 -0.16 -9.69
CA LYS A 95 8.02 -0.01 -10.19
C LYS A 95 9.02 -0.87 -9.41
N ALA A 96 8.94 -0.87 -8.07
CA ALA A 96 9.77 -1.71 -7.22
C ALA A 96 9.55 -3.21 -7.48
N ALA A 97 8.29 -3.63 -7.62
CA ALA A 97 7.96 -5.01 -8.00
C ALA A 97 8.51 -5.37 -9.39
N GLN A 98 8.55 -4.41 -10.32
CA GLN A 98 9.18 -4.55 -11.64
C GLN A 98 10.69 -4.38 -11.64
N ALA A 99 11.36 -4.05 -10.53
CA ALA A 99 12.82 -3.96 -10.46
C ALA A 99 13.46 -5.27 -9.95
N LEU A 100 12.73 -6.07 -9.16
CA LEU A 100 13.17 -7.40 -8.69
C LEU A 100 13.60 -8.31 -9.86
N PRO A 101 14.53 -9.26 -9.74
CA PRO A 101 14.81 -10.20 -10.83
C PRO A 101 13.56 -11.02 -11.21
N PRO A 102 13.37 -11.47 -12.47
CA PRO A 102 12.16 -12.18 -12.91
C PRO A 102 11.73 -13.33 -11.99
N ALA A 103 12.71 -14.07 -11.46
CA ALA A 103 12.52 -15.15 -10.49
C ALA A 103 11.89 -14.68 -9.15
N ALA A 104 12.08 -13.42 -8.78
CA ALA A 104 11.47 -12.77 -7.62
C ALA A 104 10.25 -11.91 -7.98
N ARG A 105 10.13 -11.41 -9.23
CA ARG A 105 8.91 -10.72 -9.72
C ARG A 105 7.72 -11.65 -9.71
N LYS A 106 7.98 -12.94 -9.99
CA LYS A 106 6.95 -13.95 -10.11
C LYS A 106 7.53 -15.33 -9.79
N ALA A 107 7.07 -15.94 -8.71
CA ALA A 107 6.50 -17.25 -8.94
C ALA A 107 5.28 -16.99 -9.84
N ASP A 108 5.49 -17.04 -11.15
CA ASP A 108 4.42 -17.16 -12.14
C ASP A 108 3.95 -18.59 -11.93
N ILE A 109 3.27 -18.83 -10.80
CA ILE A 109 2.46 -20.02 -10.70
C ILE A 109 1.35 -19.73 -11.69
N ASP A 110 1.50 -20.33 -12.87
CA ASP A 110 0.54 -20.29 -13.94
C ASP A 110 -0.85 -20.44 -13.32
N ARG A 111 -1.65 -19.38 -13.46
CA ARG A 111 -2.96 -19.30 -12.81
C ARG A 111 -3.84 -20.44 -13.31
N ASP A 112 -3.70 -20.81 -14.57
CA ASP A 112 -4.48 -21.87 -15.18
C ASP A 112 -3.98 -23.23 -14.67
N ALA A 113 -2.65 -23.42 -14.55
CA ALA A 113 -2.10 -24.60 -13.89
C ALA A 113 -2.49 -24.73 -12.40
N LEU A 114 -2.65 -23.61 -11.67
CA LEU A 114 -3.15 -23.61 -10.29
C LEU A 114 -4.60 -24.05 -10.20
N TRP A 115 -5.44 -23.55 -11.11
CA TRP A 115 -6.85 -23.94 -11.17
C TRP A 115 -7.00 -25.39 -11.59
N GLU A 116 -6.23 -25.84 -12.57
CA GLU A 116 -6.23 -27.24 -13.00
C GLU A 116 -5.76 -28.18 -11.86
N PHE A 117 -4.73 -27.80 -11.12
CA PHE A 117 -4.31 -28.53 -9.92
C PHE A 117 -5.41 -28.54 -8.87
N TYR A 118 -6.05 -27.39 -8.61
CA TYR A 118 -7.17 -27.30 -7.68
C TYR A 118 -8.34 -28.19 -8.11
N ASP A 119 -8.68 -28.21 -9.39
CA ASP A 119 -9.80 -28.98 -9.93
C ASP A 119 -9.59 -30.47 -9.80
N ARG A 120 -8.33 -30.92 -9.91
CA ARG A 120 -7.90 -32.31 -9.66
C ARG A 120 -7.87 -32.69 -8.18
N LEU A 121 -8.00 -31.75 -7.24
CA LEU A 121 -8.04 -32.07 -5.80
C LEU A 121 -9.31 -32.83 -5.43
N SER A 122 -9.19 -33.77 -4.49
CA SER A 122 -10.34 -34.47 -3.93
C SER A 122 -11.29 -33.51 -3.20
N GLY A 123 -12.57 -33.87 -3.15
CA GLY A 123 -13.61 -33.06 -2.48
C GLY A 123 -13.25 -32.68 -1.04
N LYS A 124 -12.62 -33.58 -0.28
CA LYS A 124 -12.13 -33.30 1.08
C LYS A 124 -11.09 -32.18 1.12
N LYS A 125 -10.16 -32.14 0.15
CA LYS A 125 -9.13 -31.09 0.05
C LYS A 125 -9.75 -29.75 -0.40
N LYS A 126 -10.69 -29.77 -1.36
CA LYS A 126 -11.44 -28.58 -1.79
C LYS A 126 -12.26 -27.97 -0.64
N ALA A 127 -12.96 -28.80 0.14
CA ALA A 127 -13.73 -28.35 1.31
C ALA A 127 -12.82 -27.67 2.36
N LYS A 128 -11.63 -28.24 2.62
CA LYS A 128 -10.66 -27.64 3.54
C LYS A 128 -10.13 -26.29 3.03
N ALA A 129 -9.89 -26.16 1.72
CA ALA A 129 -9.49 -24.90 1.12
C ALA A 129 -10.60 -23.84 1.21
N LYS A 130 -11.85 -24.23 0.94
CA LYS A 130 -13.03 -23.36 1.08
C LYS A 130 -13.21 -22.86 2.52
N ASN A 131 -13.15 -23.75 3.51
CA ASN A 131 -13.27 -23.36 4.92
C ASN A 131 -12.19 -22.34 5.33
N ARG A 132 -10.95 -22.51 4.87
CA ARG A 132 -9.87 -21.53 5.13
C ARG A 132 -10.17 -20.18 4.49
N LEU A 133 -10.71 -20.19 3.27
CA LEU A 133 -11.09 -18.98 2.56
C LEU A 133 -12.22 -18.23 3.28
N ASP A 134 -13.26 -18.94 3.73
CA ASP A 134 -14.38 -18.33 4.47
C ASP A 134 -13.90 -17.67 5.79
N ILE A 135 -12.93 -18.29 6.47
CA ILE A 135 -12.28 -17.72 7.65
C ILE A 135 -11.53 -16.43 7.30
N LEU A 136 -10.74 -16.42 6.23
CA LEU A 136 -10.00 -15.23 5.81
C LEU A 136 -10.94 -14.08 5.41
N LEU A 137 -12.01 -14.39 4.67
CA LEU A 137 -13.03 -13.40 4.29
C LEU A 137 -13.73 -12.81 5.50
N SER A 138 -14.01 -13.62 6.53
CA SER A 138 -14.61 -13.14 7.78
C SER A 138 -13.70 -12.15 8.52
N VAL A 139 -12.38 -12.39 8.54
CA VAL A 139 -11.41 -11.46 9.13
C VAL A 139 -11.40 -10.14 8.37
N LEU A 140 -11.37 -10.19 7.04
CA LEU A 140 -11.36 -8.99 6.20
C LEU A 140 -12.66 -8.18 6.31
N ALA A 141 -13.80 -8.86 6.50
CA ALA A 141 -15.09 -8.19 6.74
C ALA A 141 -15.08 -7.39 8.05
N LEU A 142 -14.51 -7.95 9.12
CA LEU A 142 -14.35 -7.25 10.40
C LEU A 142 -13.37 -6.07 10.29
N GLU A 143 -12.26 -6.22 9.57
CA GLU A 143 -11.33 -5.13 9.29
C GLU A 143 -12.00 -3.98 8.53
N LYS A 144 -12.80 -4.31 7.50
CA LYS A 144 -13.57 -3.31 6.75
C LYS A 144 -14.61 -2.60 7.62
N GLY A 145 -15.10 -3.26 8.66
CA GLY A 145 -15.98 -2.68 9.69
C GLY A 145 -15.26 -1.83 10.73
N GLY A 146 -13.94 -1.59 10.60
CA GLY A 146 -13.15 -0.77 11.52
C GLY A 146 -12.56 -1.53 12.71
N THR A 147 -12.69 -2.87 12.74
CA THR A 147 -12.05 -3.68 13.78
C THR A 147 -10.55 -3.83 13.47
N PRO A 148 -9.63 -3.56 14.40
CA PRO A 148 -8.22 -3.76 14.14
C PRO A 148 -7.93 -5.25 13.92
N LYS A 149 -7.01 -5.55 12.98
CA LYS A 149 -6.69 -6.90 12.48
C LYS A 149 -6.45 -7.95 13.57
N ASN A 150 -5.71 -7.58 14.61
CA ASN A 150 -5.41 -8.48 15.73
C ASN A 150 -6.68 -8.95 16.46
N VAL A 151 -7.64 -8.03 16.67
CA VAL A 151 -8.94 -8.32 17.29
C VAL A 151 -9.82 -9.11 16.33
N ALA A 152 -9.86 -8.73 15.05
CA ALA A 152 -10.60 -9.45 14.02
C ALA A 152 -10.15 -10.93 13.90
N VAL A 153 -8.83 -11.17 13.90
CA VAL A 153 -8.27 -12.53 13.90
C VAL A 153 -8.67 -13.29 15.16
N ALA A 154 -8.59 -12.67 16.35
CA ALA A 154 -8.96 -13.33 17.60
C ALA A 154 -10.44 -13.73 17.64
N ILE A 155 -11.34 -12.85 17.19
CA ILE A 155 -12.79 -13.11 17.11
C ILE A 155 -13.06 -14.30 16.19
N VAL A 156 -12.49 -14.30 14.98
CA VAL A 156 -12.76 -15.35 13.97
C VAL A 156 -12.09 -16.67 14.36
N ALA A 157 -10.92 -16.63 14.98
CA ALA A 157 -10.22 -17.80 15.52
C ALA A 157 -11.07 -18.54 16.55
N MET A 158 -11.64 -17.81 17.51
CA MET A 158 -12.55 -18.37 18.52
C MET A 158 -13.79 -18.98 17.87
N LYS A 159 -14.44 -18.25 16.96
CA LYS A 159 -15.66 -18.71 16.28
C LYS A 159 -15.43 -19.96 15.42
N SER A 160 -14.26 -20.07 14.80
CA SER A 160 -13.94 -21.13 13.83
C SER A 160 -13.15 -22.29 14.43
N ASN A 161 -12.83 -22.22 15.74
CA ASN A 161 -11.97 -23.16 16.45
C ASN A 161 -10.61 -23.40 15.75
N VAL A 162 -9.96 -22.31 15.31
CA VAL A 162 -8.66 -22.32 14.64
C VAL A 162 -7.70 -21.40 15.40
N SER A 163 -6.43 -21.75 15.49
CA SER A 163 -5.45 -20.89 16.17
C SER A 163 -5.21 -19.56 15.41
N ASN A 164 -5.00 -18.46 16.16
CA ASN A 164 -4.60 -17.17 15.61
C ASN A 164 -3.40 -17.29 14.66
N ARG A 165 -2.39 -18.07 15.08
CA ARG A 165 -1.17 -18.32 14.31
C ARG A 165 -1.46 -18.99 12.97
N SER A 166 -2.40 -19.93 12.91
CA SER A 166 -2.80 -20.58 11.65
C SER A 166 -3.40 -19.57 10.68
N ILE A 167 -4.26 -18.66 11.16
CA ILE A 167 -4.87 -17.62 10.33
C ILE A 167 -3.79 -16.66 9.80
N TYR A 168 -2.87 -16.21 10.66
CA TYR A 168 -1.73 -15.38 10.21
C TYR A 168 -0.86 -16.10 9.17
N ASN A 169 -0.56 -17.39 9.38
CA ASN A 169 0.21 -18.18 8.41
C ASN A 169 -0.50 -18.28 7.06
N TRP A 170 -1.83 -18.37 7.04
CA TRP A 170 -2.59 -18.40 5.78
C TRP A 170 -2.52 -17.07 5.04
N PHE A 171 -2.52 -15.93 5.72
CA PHE A 171 -2.32 -14.62 5.06
C PHE A 171 -0.94 -14.48 4.41
N VAL A 172 0.09 -15.10 4.99
CA VAL A 172 1.47 -15.03 4.47
C VAL A 172 1.75 -16.10 3.40
N MET A 173 0.88 -17.12 3.26
CA MET A 173 1.05 -18.19 2.28
C MET A 173 1.00 -17.65 0.83
N PRO A 174 1.98 -17.98 -0.04
CA PRO A 174 1.91 -17.66 -1.46
C PRO A 174 0.60 -18.18 -2.07
N GLY A 175 -0.20 -17.29 -2.66
CA GLY A 175 -1.50 -17.63 -3.28
C GLY A 175 -2.76 -17.33 -2.45
N SER A 176 -2.66 -17.05 -1.15
CA SER A 176 -3.85 -16.78 -0.30
C SER A 176 -4.56 -15.46 -0.63
N HIS A 177 -3.79 -14.41 -0.93
CA HIS A 177 -4.30 -13.12 -1.40
C HIS A 177 -5.00 -13.22 -2.77
N ARG A 178 -4.78 -14.30 -3.54
CA ARG A 178 -5.42 -14.54 -4.84
C ARG A 178 -6.75 -15.30 -4.74
N LEU A 179 -6.95 -16.09 -3.68
CA LEU A 179 -8.24 -16.76 -3.42
C LEU A 179 -9.33 -15.74 -2.99
N VAL A 180 -8.94 -14.70 -2.25
CA VAL A 180 -9.85 -13.63 -1.80
C VAL A 180 -10.40 -12.81 -2.98
N ALA A 181 -9.62 -12.63 -4.05
CA ALA A 181 -9.96 -11.76 -5.17
C ALA A 181 -11.10 -12.26 -6.08
N ARG A 182 -11.53 -13.53 -5.97
CA ARG A 182 -12.67 -14.06 -6.78
C ARG A 182 -13.89 -14.49 -5.97
N PHE A 183 -13.74 -14.79 -4.67
CA PHE A 183 -14.86 -15.20 -3.82
C PHE A 183 -15.46 -14.04 -2.99
N GLY A 184 -15.04 -12.81 -3.26
CA GLY A 184 -15.45 -11.60 -2.52
C GLY A 184 -16.06 -10.48 -3.38
N ALA A 185 -16.72 -10.81 -4.50
CA ALA A 185 -17.60 -9.87 -5.20
C ALA A 185 -19.05 -10.42 -5.13
N PRO A 186 -20.06 -9.59 -4.76
CA PRO A 186 -21.44 -9.89 -5.10
C PRO A 186 -21.62 -9.95 -6.63
#